data_AF-A0A0W1I714-F1
#
_entry.id   AF-A0A0W1I714-F1
#
_cell.length_a   1.000
_cell.length_b   1.000
_cell.length_c   1.000
_cell.angle_alpha   90.00
_cell.angle_beta   90.00
_cell.angle_gamma   90.00
#
_symmetry.space_group_name_H-M   'P 1'
#
loop_
_entity.id
_entity.type
_entity.pdbx_description
1 polymer ?
#
loop_
_entity_poly.entity_id
_entity_poly.type
_entity_poly.pdbx_seq_one_letter_code
_entity_poly.pdbx_strand_id
1 'polypeptide(L)'
;MTHALAVMTDQHWGDYPDAAEPADLSPGAPPFCPKARAHMVRNLIRHRRRREQLFGAEVFADPVWDILLDLYSSHHEGKNVAVTSLCIAAAVPPTTALRWIKVMTEKGWLVRARDPADGRRVYVGLGADALVRLDLYFAGLQGF
;
A
#
# COMPACT_ATOMS: atom_id res chain seq x y z
N MET A 1 -21.73 7.07 -7.48
CA MET A 1 -20.57 6.16 -7.42
C MET A 1 -20.21 6.03 -5.95
N THR A 2 -20.59 4.92 -5.33
CA THR A 2 -20.44 4.69 -3.89
C THR A 2 -19.00 4.30 -3.61
N HIS A 3 -18.24 5.11 -2.87
CA HIS A 3 -16.92 4.70 -2.42
C HIS A 3 -17.07 3.53 -1.44
N ALA A 4 -16.57 2.36 -1.81
CA ALA A 4 -16.41 1.25 -0.89
C ALA A 4 -15.52 1.71 0.27
N LEU A 5 -16.12 1.87 1.45
CA LEU A 5 -15.42 2.16 2.69
C LEU A 5 -14.99 0.82 3.26
N ALA A 6 -13.70 0.59 3.44
CA ALA A 6 -13.28 -0.59 4.16
C ALA A 6 -13.32 -0.39 5.67
N VAL A 7 -13.61 -1.47 6.37
CA VAL A 7 -13.95 -1.49 7.78
C VAL A 7 -12.75 -2.00 8.55
N MET A 8 -12.25 -1.20 9.49
CA MET A 8 -11.19 -1.66 10.38
C MET A 8 -11.80 -2.58 11.44
N THR A 9 -11.83 -3.89 11.18
CA THR A 9 -12.26 -4.90 12.14
C THR A 9 -11.12 -5.30 13.05
N ASP A 10 -11.30 -5.10 14.36
CA ASP A 10 -10.51 -5.66 15.47
C ASP A 10 -8.98 -5.82 15.22
N GLN A 11 -8.34 -4.74 14.74
CA GLN A 11 -6.90 -4.64 14.47
C GLN A 11 -6.40 -5.22 13.13
N HIS A 12 -7.27 -5.44 12.16
CA HIS A 12 -6.90 -5.66 10.76
C HIS A 12 -7.81 -4.84 9.82
N TRP A 13 -7.30 -4.46 8.66
CA TRP A 13 -8.13 -3.89 7.60
C TRP A 13 -8.93 -5.02 6.95
N GLY A 14 -10.11 -5.32 7.50
CA GLY A 14 -10.92 -6.49 7.15
C GLY A 14 -12.00 -6.15 6.13
N ASP A 15 -11.99 -6.93 5.05
CA ASP A 15 -12.95 -6.99 3.96
C ASP A 15 -13.26 -5.64 3.30
N TYR A 16 -12.61 -5.39 2.15
CA TYR A 16 -13.18 -4.48 1.18
C TYR A 16 -14.41 -5.18 0.60
N PRO A 17 -15.63 -4.69 0.83
CA PRO A 17 -16.84 -5.35 0.35
C PRO A 17 -16.90 -5.46 -1.19
N ASP A 18 -16.03 -4.73 -1.90
CA ASP A 18 -15.92 -4.69 -3.35
C ASP A 18 -14.45 -4.78 -3.86
N ALA A 19 -13.49 -5.32 -3.08
CA ALA A 19 -12.20 -5.64 -3.70
C ALA A 19 -12.46 -6.72 -4.73
N ALA A 20 -12.52 -6.32 -6.00
CA ALA A 20 -12.57 -7.24 -7.12
C ALA A 20 -11.51 -8.31 -6.90
N GLU A 21 -11.91 -9.58 -7.03
CA GLU A 21 -10.96 -10.68 -6.95
C GLU A 21 -9.76 -10.35 -7.86
N PRO A 22 -8.52 -10.48 -7.34
CA PRO A 22 -7.34 -10.03 -8.05
C PRO A 22 -7.26 -10.66 -9.45
N ALA A 23 -6.63 -9.94 -10.38
CA ALA A 23 -6.59 -10.27 -11.80
C ALA A 23 -5.77 -11.54 -12.16
N ASP A 24 -5.50 -12.43 -11.20
CA ASP A 24 -4.98 -13.78 -11.42
C ASP A 24 -6.04 -14.76 -11.93
N LEU A 25 -7.30 -14.34 -12.09
CA LEU A 25 -8.41 -15.13 -12.66
C LEU A 25 -8.34 -15.34 -14.18
N SER A 26 -7.15 -15.34 -14.79
CA SER A 26 -7.01 -15.89 -16.14
C SER A 26 -7.02 -17.42 -16.05
N PRO A 27 -7.86 -18.14 -16.81
CA PRO A 27 -7.86 -19.59 -16.82
C PRO A 27 -6.45 -20.12 -17.15
N GLY A 28 -5.80 -20.79 -16.19
CA GLY A 28 -4.45 -21.35 -16.33
C GLY A 28 -3.31 -20.53 -15.72
N ALA A 29 -3.58 -19.37 -15.12
CA ALA A 29 -2.59 -18.67 -14.29
C ALA A 29 -2.33 -19.45 -12.97
N PRO A 30 -1.10 -19.41 -12.41
CA PRO A 30 -0.84 -19.99 -11.11
C PRO A 30 -1.73 -19.31 -10.05
N PRO A 31 -2.19 -20.05 -9.03
CA PRO A 31 -3.07 -19.51 -8.00
C PRO A 31 -2.41 -18.34 -7.28
N PHE A 32 -3.17 -17.28 -7.03
CA PHE A 32 -2.66 -16.14 -6.26
C PHE A 32 -2.21 -16.55 -4.86
N CYS A 33 -0.99 -16.13 -4.53
CA CYS A 33 -0.39 -16.30 -3.22
C CYS A 33 -0.09 -14.92 -2.62
N PRO A 34 -0.87 -14.47 -1.62
CA PRO A 34 -0.66 -13.17 -0.98
C PRO A 34 0.77 -12.98 -0.45
N LYS A 35 1.34 -14.03 0.16
CA LYS A 35 2.72 -14.00 0.66
C LYS A 35 3.75 -13.82 -0.45
N ALA A 36 3.55 -14.47 -1.60
CA ALA A 36 4.43 -14.30 -2.76
C ALA A 36 4.31 -12.89 -3.33
N ARG A 37 3.08 -12.34 -3.39
CA ARG A 37 2.84 -10.95 -3.81
C ARG A 37 3.54 -9.97 -2.88
N ALA A 38 3.36 -10.09 -1.57
CA ALA A 38 4.06 -9.27 -0.59
C ALA A 38 5.58 -9.37 -0.74
N HIS A 39 6.14 -10.57 -0.92
CA HIS A 39 7.56 -10.76 -1.12
C HIS A 39 8.09 -10.04 -2.37
N MET A 40 7.38 -10.16 -3.50
CA MET A 40 7.70 -9.46 -4.75
C MET A 40 7.71 -7.93 -4.55
N VAL A 41 6.71 -7.40 -3.86
CA VAL A 41 6.60 -5.97 -3.56
C VAL A 41 7.76 -5.50 -2.67
N ARG A 42 8.10 -6.28 -1.63
CA ARG A 42 9.24 -6.02 -0.75
C ARG A 42 10.57 -6.05 -1.53
N ASN A 43 10.73 -6.95 -2.51
CA ASN A 43 11.86 -6.94 -3.43
C ASN A 43 11.94 -5.61 -4.21
N LEU A 44 10.83 -5.16 -4.78
CA LEU A 44 10.77 -3.89 -5.51
C LEU A 44 11.16 -2.69 -4.63
N ILE A 45 10.64 -2.64 -3.39
CA ILE A 45 11.04 -1.61 -2.42
C ILE A 45 12.54 -1.65 -2.15
N ARG A 46 13.13 -2.84 -1.94
CA ARG A 46 14.58 -3.00 -1.74
C ARG A 46 15.39 -2.48 -2.94
N HIS A 47 14.98 -2.78 -4.16
CA HIS A 47 15.65 -2.27 -5.36
C HIS A 47 15.60 -0.74 -5.43
N ARG A 48 14.49 -0.12 -5.05
CA ARG A 48 14.35 1.34 -5.02
C ARG A 48 15.29 1.97 -3.99
N ARG A 49 15.30 1.46 -2.76
CA ARG A 49 16.22 1.90 -1.68
C ARG A 49 17.69 1.71 -2.06
N ARG A 50 18.02 0.64 -2.79
CA ARG A 50 19.38 0.43 -3.29
C ARG A 50 19.84 1.51 -4.27
N ARG A 51 18.95 2.03 -5.11
CA ARG A 51 19.29 3.17 -6.00
C ARG A 51 19.58 4.43 -5.19
N GLU A 52 18.73 4.75 -4.23
CA GLU A 52 18.93 5.92 -3.33
C GLU A 52 20.26 5.82 -2.57
N GLN A 53 20.61 4.64 -2.06
CA GLN A 53 21.87 4.41 -1.35
C GLN A 53 23.11 4.60 -2.23
N LEU A 54 23.03 4.23 -3.52
CA LEU A 54 24.17 4.28 -4.44
C LEU A 54 24.34 5.64 -5.12
N PHE A 55 23.25 6.37 -5.32
CA PHE A 55 23.23 7.58 -6.15
C PHE A 55 22.75 8.84 -5.41
N GLY A 56 22.38 8.73 -4.14
CA GLY A 56 21.80 9.83 -3.36
C GLY A 56 20.27 9.79 -3.35
N ALA A 57 19.68 10.01 -2.17
CA ALA A 57 18.23 10.00 -1.98
C ALA A 57 17.55 11.24 -2.57
N GLU A 58 18.29 12.32 -2.76
CA GLU A 58 17.85 13.56 -3.39
C GLU A 58 17.59 13.41 -4.90
N VAL A 59 18.19 12.39 -5.53
CA VAL A 59 18.06 12.12 -6.97
C VAL A 59 16.84 11.26 -7.26
N PHE A 60 16.47 10.37 -6.33
CA PHE A 60 15.40 9.41 -6.50
C PHE A 60 14.35 9.59 -5.40
N ALA A 61 13.22 10.19 -5.76
CA ALA A 61 12.07 10.25 -4.86
C ALA A 61 10.77 10.08 -5.65
N ASP A 62 9.94 9.14 -5.22
CA ASP A 62 8.55 9.03 -5.64
C ASP A 62 7.74 8.56 -4.42
N PRO A 63 7.39 9.51 -3.54
CA PRO A 63 6.78 9.21 -2.26
C PRO A 63 5.39 8.60 -2.41
N VAL A 64 4.67 8.92 -3.49
CA VAL A 64 3.33 8.37 -3.75
C VAL A 64 3.45 6.88 -4.03
N TRP A 65 4.38 6.48 -4.90
CA TRP A 65 4.58 5.07 -5.20
C TRP A 65 5.14 4.30 -4.00
N ASP A 66 6.09 4.87 -3.27
CA ASP A 66 6.65 4.22 -2.08
C ASP A 66 5.60 3.95 -0.99
N ILE A 67 4.67 4.89 -0.78
CA ILE A 67 3.50 4.72 0.11
C ILE A 67 2.59 3.59 -0.37
N LEU A 68 2.27 3.56 -1.67
CA LEU A 68 1.40 2.53 -2.24
C LEU A 68 2.02 1.14 -2.09
N LEU A 69 3.31 0.99 -2.39
CA LEU A 69 4.02 -0.29 -2.27
C LEU A 69 4.07 -0.78 -0.81
N ASP A 70 4.37 0.10 0.15
CA ASP A 70 4.45 -0.31 1.55
C ASP A 70 3.08 -0.76 2.09
N LEU A 71 2.01 -0.02 1.78
CA LEU A 71 0.64 -0.38 2.16
C LEU A 71 0.17 -1.65 1.46
N TYR A 72 0.50 -1.84 0.18
CA TYR A 72 0.12 -3.04 -0.56
C TYR A 72 0.82 -4.29 -0.04
N SER A 73 2.11 -4.20 0.29
CA SER A 73 2.82 -5.32 0.95
C SER A 73 2.23 -5.61 2.34
N SER A 74 1.90 -4.58 3.11
CA SER A 74 1.33 -4.73 4.45
C SER A 74 -0.07 -5.31 4.42
N HIS A 75 -0.89 -4.94 3.42
CA HIS A 75 -2.21 -5.51 3.18
C HIS A 75 -2.13 -7.03 2.99
N HIS A 76 -1.28 -7.51 2.08
CA HIS A 76 -1.08 -8.94 1.85
C HIS A 76 -0.38 -9.68 2.99
N GLU A 77 0.30 -8.96 3.89
CA GLU A 77 0.91 -9.49 5.12
C GLU A 77 -0.06 -9.49 6.32
N GLY A 78 -1.27 -8.95 6.19
CA GLY A 78 -2.21 -8.88 7.31
C GLY A 78 -1.93 -7.74 8.30
N LYS A 79 -1.11 -6.75 7.95
CA LYS A 79 -0.56 -5.75 8.90
C LYS A 79 -1.17 -4.36 8.73
N ASN A 80 -1.45 -3.71 9.85
CA ASN A 80 -1.80 -2.29 9.88
C ASN A 80 -0.54 -1.42 9.85
N VAL A 81 -0.62 -0.28 9.16
CA VAL A 81 0.48 0.67 9.06
C VAL A 81 0.10 1.97 9.75
N ALA A 82 0.84 2.35 10.79
CA ALA A 82 0.66 3.63 11.45
C ALA A 82 1.17 4.77 10.55
N VAL A 83 0.56 5.96 10.64
CA VAL A 83 1.00 7.15 9.88
C VAL A 83 2.50 7.40 10.05
N THR A 84 3.03 7.28 11.26
CA THR A 84 4.46 7.48 11.53
C THR A 84 5.35 6.50 10.75
N SER A 85 4.98 5.22 10.71
CA SER A 85 5.68 4.21 9.93
C SER A 85 5.59 4.51 8.43
N LEU A 86 4.41 4.93 7.97
CA LEU A 86 4.19 5.27 6.56
C LEU A 86 5.00 6.50 6.12
N CYS A 87 5.22 7.48 7.00
CA CYS A 87 6.10 8.61 6.72
C CYS A 87 7.56 8.17 6.48
N ILE A 88 8.04 7.16 7.21
CA ILE A 88 9.37 6.57 6.96
C ILE A 88 9.38 5.84 5.62
N ALA A 89 8.33 5.07 5.32
CA ALA A 89 8.20 4.34 4.07
C ALA A 89 8.18 5.27 2.85
N ALA A 90 7.64 6.48 2.96
CA ALA A 90 7.59 7.47 1.88
C ALA A 90 8.97 8.00 1.42
N ALA A 91 10.05 7.75 2.20
CA ALA A 91 11.43 8.17 1.91
C ALA A 91 11.60 9.66 1.55
N VAL A 92 10.83 10.51 2.20
CA VAL A 92 10.89 11.97 2.10
C VAL A 92 10.73 12.58 3.50
N PRO A 93 11.03 13.88 3.71
CA PRO A 93 10.79 14.53 4.99
C PRO A 93 9.34 14.32 5.49
N PRO A 94 9.12 14.13 6.81
CA PRO A 94 7.79 13.78 7.34
C PRO A 94 6.66 14.73 6.94
N THR A 95 6.92 16.04 6.89
CA THR A 95 5.92 17.05 6.47
C THR A 95 5.51 16.86 5.01
N THR A 96 6.46 16.48 4.14
CA THR A 96 6.21 16.13 2.73
C THR A 96 5.38 14.84 2.62
N ALA A 97 5.71 13.82 3.42
CA ALA A 97 4.94 12.57 3.46
C ALA A 97 3.49 12.80 3.91
N LEU A 98 3.29 13.56 4.99
CA LEU A 98 1.96 13.91 5.51
C LEU A 98 1.11 14.67 4.48
N ARG A 99 1.72 15.58 3.71
CA ARG A 99 1.06 16.27 2.60
C ARG A 99 0.55 15.28 1.56
N TRP A 100 1.38 14.32 1.15
CA TRP A 100 0.98 13.30 0.17
C TRP A 100 -0.07 12.34 0.71
N ILE A 101 0.07 11.88 1.96
CA ILE A 101 -0.94 11.04 2.63
C ILE A 101 -2.30 11.76 2.62
N LYS A 102 -2.32 13.06 2.92
CA LYS A 102 -3.55 13.87 2.85
C LYS A 102 -4.14 13.89 1.43
N VAL A 103 -3.33 14.25 0.42
CA VAL A 103 -3.78 14.30 -0.99
C VAL A 103 -4.30 12.95 -1.48
N MET A 104 -3.63 11.85 -1.14
CA MET A 104 -4.02 10.51 -1.56
C MET A 104 -5.28 10.02 -0.79
N THR A 105 -5.45 10.44 0.47
CA THR A 105 -6.71 10.19 1.22
C THR A 105 -7.88 10.95 0.59
N GLU A 106 -7.69 12.22 0.22
CA GLU A 106 -8.71 13.03 -0.47
C GLU A 106 -9.09 12.45 -1.84
N LYS A 107 -8.16 11.78 -2.51
CA LYS A 107 -8.41 11.03 -3.77
C LYS A 107 -9.09 9.68 -3.56
N GLY A 108 -9.29 9.22 -2.32
CA GLY A 108 -9.83 7.90 -2.01
C GLY A 108 -8.85 6.75 -2.26
N TRP A 109 -7.58 7.03 -2.51
CA TRP A 109 -6.54 6.01 -2.67
C TRP A 109 -6.04 5.46 -1.34
N LEU A 110 -6.15 6.27 -0.28
CA LEU A 110 -5.87 5.88 1.08
C LEU A 110 -7.11 6.08 1.95
N VAL A 111 -7.16 5.30 3.00
CA VAL A 111 -8.20 5.32 4.02
C VAL A 111 -7.52 5.37 5.38
N ARG A 112 -8.13 6.07 6.33
CA ARG A 112 -7.54 6.31 7.66
C ARG A 112 -8.53 5.94 8.74
N ALA A 113 -8.05 5.29 9.78
CA ALA A 113 -8.84 4.93 10.94
C ALA A 113 -8.03 5.18 12.22
N ARG A 114 -8.69 5.65 13.28
CA ARG A 114 -8.07 5.79 14.61
C ARG A 114 -7.95 4.40 15.23
N ASP A 115 -6.81 4.11 15.83
CA ASP A 115 -6.61 2.89 16.58
C ASP A 115 -7.64 2.81 17.74
N PRO A 116 -8.46 1.74 17.84
CA PRO A 116 -9.47 1.61 18.88
C PRO A 116 -8.86 1.47 20.28
N ALA A 117 -7.63 0.95 20.38
CA ALA A 117 -6.92 0.77 21.64
C ALA A 117 -6.15 2.02 22.07
N ASP A 118 -5.72 2.86 21.11
CA ASP A 118 -5.02 4.12 21.37
C ASP A 118 -5.43 5.21 20.35
N GLY A 119 -6.40 6.06 20.72
CA GLY A 119 -6.90 7.13 19.84
C GLY A 119 -5.87 8.17 19.38
N ARG A 120 -4.64 8.16 19.90
CA ARG A 120 -3.52 8.98 19.41
C ARG A 120 -2.91 8.40 18.14
N ARG A 121 -2.97 7.08 17.96
CA ARG A 121 -2.45 6.39 16.79
C ARG A 121 -3.50 6.38 15.69
N VAL A 122 -3.04 6.68 14.48
CA VAL A 122 -3.85 6.60 13.27
C VAL A 122 -3.22 5.58 12.34
N TYR A 123 -4.01 4.59 11.96
CA TYR A 123 -3.67 3.62 10.93
C TYR A 123 -4.11 4.13 9.55
N VAL A 124 -3.37 3.69 8.53
CA VAL A 124 -3.62 3.98 7.13
C VAL A 124 -3.65 2.67 6.36
N GLY A 125 -4.61 2.54 5.45
CA GLY A 125 -4.74 1.44 4.49
C GLY A 125 -4.90 1.96 3.07
N LEU A 126 -5.00 1.02 2.12
CA LEU A 126 -5.37 1.33 0.74
C LEU A 126 -6.87 1.61 0.64
N GLY A 127 -7.30 2.43 -0.32
CA GLY A 127 -8.68 2.44 -0.77
C GLY A 127 -8.93 1.28 -1.75
N ALA A 128 -10.20 0.87 -1.90
CA ALA A 128 -10.56 -0.23 -2.79
C ALA A 128 -10.06 -0.02 -4.23
N ASP A 129 -10.23 1.19 -4.79
CA ASP A 129 -9.76 1.54 -6.14
C ASP A 129 -8.23 1.46 -6.27
N ALA A 130 -7.49 1.88 -5.25
CA ALA A 130 -6.02 1.78 -5.26
C ALA A 130 -5.56 0.32 -5.21
N LEU A 131 -6.22 -0.51 -4.41
CA LEU A 131 -5.92 -1.94 -4.33
C LEU A 131 -6.12 -2.62 -5.69
N VAL A 132 -7.27 -2.43 -6.34
CA VAL A 132 -7.55 -2.99 -7.67
C VAL A 132 -6.54 -2.54 -8.71
N ARG A 133 -6.17 -1.25 -8.73
CA ARG A 133 -5.15 -0.73 -9.66
C ARG A 133 -3.77 -1.36 -9.43
N LEU A 134 -3.40 -1.59 -8.17
CA LEU A 134 -2.14 -2.26 -7.81
C LEU A 134 -2.17 -3.73 -8.19
N ASP A 135 -3.28 -4.43 -8.00
CA ASP A 135 -3.44 -5.82 -8.45
C ASP A 135 -3.29 -5.92 -9.97
N LEU A 136 -3.94 -5.02 -10.74
CA LEU A 136 -3.77 -4.95 -12.19
C LEU A 136 -2.32 -4.65 -12.59
N TYR A 137 -1.66 -3.70 -11.91
CA TYR A 137 -0.26 -3.39 -12.16
C TYR A 137 0.64 -4.61 -11.95
N PHE A 138 0.50 -5.29 -10.81
CA PHE A 138 1.33 -6.45 -10.46
C PHE A 138 0.97 -7.73 -11.21
N ALA A 139 -0.25 -7.86 -11.75
CA ALA A 139 -0.62 -8.92 -12.68
C ALA A 139 0.04 -8.72 -14.06
N GLY A 140 0.23 -7.47 -14.49
CA GLY A 140 0.90 -7.13 -15.75
C GLY A 140 2.43 -7.28 -15.73
N LEU A 141 3.04 -7.40 -14.55
CA LEU A 141 4.49 -7.62 -14.41
C LEU A 141 4.81 -9.11 -14.60
N GLN A 142 5.04 -9.53 -15.85
CA GLN A 142 5.61 -10.86 -16.13
C GLN A 142 7.11 -10.87 -15.79
N GLY A 143 7.59 -11.92 -15.12
CA GLY A 143 9.02 -12.27 -15.07
C GLY A 143 9.86 -11.67 -13.93
N PHE A 144 9.31 -11.51 -12.72
CA PHE A 144 10.09 -11.35 -11.49
C PHE A 144 9.98 -12.59 -10.59
#